data_AF-A0A960GXV1-F1
#
_entry.id   AF-A0A960GXV1-F1
#
_cell.length_a   1.000
_cell.length_b   1.000
_cell.length_c   1.000
_cell.angle_alpha   90.00
_cell.angle_beta   90.00
_cell.angle_gamma   90.00
#
_symmetry.space_group_name_H-M   'P 1'
#
loop_
_entity.id
_entity.type
_entity.pdbx_description
1 polymer ?
#
loop_
_entity_poly.entity_id
_entity_poly.type
_entity_poly.pdbx_seq_one_letter_code
_entity_poly.pdbx_strand_id
1 'polypeptide(L)'
;MTAEVKDELSRLVVNSVSARRAEVASLLRFAGGLHIVAGRVVVEAEVDLGIIARRLRKDIYDLYGYNAVVHVLSASGIRKSTRYLVRVAKDGEALARQTG
;
A
#
# COMPACT_ATOMS: atom_id res chain seq x y z
N MET A 1 0.29 17.65 4.63
CA MET A 1 -1.16 17.52 4.41
C MET A 1 -1.82 17.27 5.75
N THR A 2 -2.94 17.91 6.04
CA THR A 2 -3.71 17.70 7.26
C THR A 2 -4.46 16.36 7.21
N ALA A 3 -4.84 15.82 8.37
CA ALA A 3 -5.57 14.55 8.43
C ALA A 3 -6.93 14.62 7.71
N GLU A 4 -7.60 15.76 7.79
CA GLU A 4 -8.90 16.02 7.13
C GLU A 4 -8.81 15.92 5.61
N VAL A 5 -7.81 16.58 5.01
CA VAL A 5 -7.60 16.52 3.56
C VAL A 5 -7.28 15.09 3.10
N LYS A 6 -6.52 14.33 3.91
CA LYS A 6 -6.26 12.92 3.59
C LYS A 6 -7.53 12.07 3.64
N ASP A 7 -8.40 12.29 4.62
CA ASP A 7 -9.67 11.57 4.73
C ASP A 7 -10.59 11.88 3.54
N GLU A 8 -10.72 13.16 3.16
CA GLU A 8 -11.49 13.57 1.98
C GLU A 8 -10.97 12.88 0.71
N LEU A 9 -9.67 12.98 0.43
CA LEU A 9 -9.05 12.38 -0.76
C LEU A 9 -9.15 10.85 -0.76
N SER A 10 -9.12 10.21 0.42
CA SER A 10 -9.23 8.76 0.51
C SER A 10 -10.59 8.20 0.11
N ARG A 11 -11.62 9.05 0.05
CA ARG A 11 -12.98 8.69 -0.36
C ARG A 11 -13.23 8.95 -1.85
N LEU A 12 -12.30 9.62 -2.53
CA LEU A 12 -12.40 9.88 -3.96
C LEU A 12 -12.35 8.56 -4.75
N VAL A 13 -13.38 8.34 -5.56
CA VAL A 13 -13.43 7.19 -6.47
C VAL A 13 -12.70 7.54 -7.76
N VAL A 14 -11.63 6.79 -8.05
CA VAL A 14 -10.87 6.92 -9.30
C VAL A 14 -11.37 5.88 -10.30
N ASN A 15 -12.06 6.33 -11.35
CA ASN A 15 -12.68 5.44 -12.34
C ASN A 15 -11.71 4.94 -13.42
N SER A 16 -10.69 5.72 -13.76
CA SER A 16 -9.74 5.34 -14.81
C SER A 16 -8.76 4.27 -14.31
N VAL A 17 -8.64 3.17 -15.07
CA VAL A 17 -7.68 2.09 -14.80
C VAL A 17 -6.24 2.61 -14.79
N SER A 18 -5.88 3.49 -15.73
CA SER A 18 -4.53 4.06 -15.79
C SER A 18 -4.23 4.94 -14.57
N ALA A 19 -5.22 5.73 -14.13
CA ALA A 19 -5.08 6.55 -12.92
C ALA A 19 -4.95 5.68 -11.65
N ARG A 20 -5.75 4.61 -11.52
CA ARG A 20 -5.60 3.65 -10.40
C ARG A 20 -4.22 2.99 -10.41
N ARG A 21 -3.70 2.57 -11.57
CA ARG A 21 -2.34 2.02 -11.69
C ARG A 21 -1.27 3.02 -11.28
N ALA A 22 -1.39 4.26 -11.73
CA ALA A 22 -0.47 5.34 -11.35
C ALA A 22 -0.51 5.63 -9.84
N GLU A 23 -1.69 5.61 -9.23
CA GLU A 23 -1.84 5.80 -7.77
C GLU A 23 -1.18 4.66 -7.00
N VAL A 24 -1.41 3.41 -7.39
CA VAL A 24 -0.76 2.24 -6.75
C VAL A 24 0.76 2.30 -6.90
N ALA A 25 1.27 2.55 -8.10
CA ALA A 25 2.71 2.70 -8.33
C ALA A 25 3.30 3.81 -7.47
N SER A 26 2.64 4.97 -7.41
CA SER A 26 3.09 6.11 -6.60
C SER A 26 3.09 5.77 -5.11
N LEU A 27 2.04 5.11 -4.61
CA LEU A 27 1.97 4.67 -3.22
C LEU A 27 3.09 3.68 -2.88
N LEU A 28 3.33 2.69 -3.73
CA LEU A 28 4.42 1.73 -3.53
C LEU A 28 5.81 2.39 -3.61
N ARG A 29 5.98 3.42 -4.46
CA ARG A 29 7.24 4.17 -4.59
C ARG A 29 7.56 5.00 -3.34
N PHE A 30 6.57 5.71 -2.80
CA PHE A 30 6.79 6.72 -1.77
C PHE A 30 6.50 6.23 -0.35
N ALA A 31 5.52 5.34 -0.20
CA ALA A 31 5.17 4.75 1.09
C ALA A 31 5.71 3.32 1.23
N GLY A 32 6.27 2.76 0.16
CA GLY A 32 6.72 1.39 0.13
C GLY A 32 8.22 1.17 0.18
N GLY A 33 8.55 -0.09 0.46
CA GLY A 33 9.90 -0.61 0.55
C GLY A 33 9.97 -2.03 -0.02
N LEU A 34 11.13 -2.36 -0.57
CA LEU A 34 11.46 -3.71 -1.00
C LEU A 34 12.30 -4.37 0.09
N HIS A 35 11.84 -5.51 0.57
CA HIS A 35 12.52 -6.28 1.60
C HIS A 35 12.81 -7.69 1.08
N ILE A 36 14.02 -8.17 1.32
CA ILE A 36 14.34 -9.58 1.10
C ILE A 36 14.07 -10.32 2.41
N VAL A 37 13.10 -11.23 2.39
CA VAL A 37 12.71 -12.04 3.56
C VAL A 37 12.82 -13.51 3.18
N ALA A 38 13.71 -14.24 3.86
CA ALA A 38 13.99 -15.66 3.58
C ALA A 38 14.27 -15.93 2.09
N GLY A 39 15.08 -15.07 1.45
CA GLY A 39 15.47 -15.20 0.04
C GLY A 39 14.39 -14.83 -0.97
N ARG A 40 13.26 -14.25 -0.54
CA ARG A 40 12.18 -13.80 -1.44
C ARG A 40 11.98 -12.29 -1.35
N VAL A 41 11.71 -11.66 -2.48
CA VAL A 41 11.35 -10.24 -2.54
C VAL A 41 9.92 -10.06 -2.01
N VAL A 42 9.78 -9.20 -1.02
CA VAL A 42 8.53 -8.78 -0.41
C VAL A 42 8.36 -7.28 -0.67
N VAL A 43 7.17 -6.89 -1.10
CA VAL A 43 6.78 -5.49 -1.23
C VAL A 43 5.96 -5.11 -0.01
N GLU A 44 6.34 -4.02 0.65
CA GLU A 44 5.58 -3.46 1.76
C GLU A 44 5.27 -2.00 1.49
N ALA A 45 4.13 -1.51 2.00
CA ALA A 45 3.79 -0.09 2.00
C ALA A 45 3.12 0.31 3.32
N GLU A 46 3.65 1.34 3.97
CA GLU A 46 3.14 1.83 5.25
C GLU A 46 2.32 3.12 5.06
N VAL A 47 1.02 3.04 5.37
CA VAL A 47 0.09 4.17 5.26
C VAL A 47 -0.51 4.54 6.63
N ASP A 48 -0.95 5.78 6.78
CA ASP A 48 -1.51 6.30 8.04
C ASP A 48 -3.01 6.06 8.22
N LEU A 49 -3.75 5.85 7.13
CA LEU A 49 -5.20 5.65 7.18
C LEU A 49 -5.60 4.24 6.76
N GLY A 50 -6.46 3.60 7.56
CA GLY A 50 -6.93 2.24 7.30
C GLY A 50 -7.81 2.13 6.04
N ILE A 51 -8.44 3.21 5.60
CA ILE A 51 -9.16 3.26 4.31
C ILE A 51 -8.19 3.20 3.12
N ILE A 52 -7.05 3.91 3.19
CA ILE A 52 -5.99 3.84 2.17
C ILE A 52 -5.43 2.42 2.11
N ALA A 53 -5.16 1.79 3.25
CA ALA A 53 -4.64 0.41 3.29
C ALA A 53 -5.60 -0.60 2.64
N ARG A 54 -6.90 -0.50 2.95
CA ARG A 54 -7.93 -1.38 2.35
C ARG A 54 -8.08 -1.15 0.85
N ARG A 55 -8.05 0.11 0.42
CA ARG A 55 -8.09 0.48 -1.01
C ARG A 55 -6.87 -0.04 -1.75
N LEU A 56 -5.67 0.18 -1.22
CA LEU A 56 -4.43 -0.30 -1.83
C LEU A 56 -4.42 -1.82 -1.95
N ARG A 57 -4.83 -2.55 -0.91
CA ARG A 57 -4.99 -4.02 -0.99
C ARG A 57 -5.93 -4.43 -2.12
N LYS A 58 -7.09 -3.80 -2.22
CA LYS A 58 -8.07 -4.09 -3.27
C LYS A 58 -7.52 -3.77 -4.65
N ASP A 59 -6.91 -2.61 -4.83
CA ASP A 59 -6.37 -2.16 -6.12
C ASP A 59 -5.20 -3.06 -6.56
N ILE A 60 -4.35 -3.54 -5.65
CA ILE A 60 -3.30 -4.52 -5.97
C ILE A 60 -3.90 -5.81 -6.55
N TYR A 61 -4.96 -6.32 -5.93
CA TYR A 61 -5.63 -7.52 -6.40
C TYR A 61 -6.35 -7.28 -7.73
N ASP A 62 -7.18 -6.24 -7.82
CA ASP A 62 -7.98 -5.95 -9.00
C ASP A 62 -7.13 -5.66 -10.25
N LEU A 63 -5.98 -4.99 -10.09
CA LEU A 63 -5.14 -4.54 -11.21
C LEU A 63 -4.04 -5.52 -11.59
N TYR A 64 -3.52 -6.30 -10.62
CA TYR A 64 -2.33 -7.14 -10.81
C TYR A 64 -2.52 -8.60 -10.36
N GLY A 65 -3.62 -8.93 -9.67
CA GLY A 65 -3.94 -10.30 -9.26
C GLY A 65 -3.19 -10.81 -8.02
N TYR A 66 -2.42 -9.95 -7.33
CA TYR A 66 -1.66 -10.36 -6.15
C TYR A 66 -2.44 -10.15 -4.86
N ASN A 67 -2.26 -11.07 -3.91
CA ASN A 67 -2.87 -10.96 -2.59
C ASN A 67 -1.96 -10.15 -1.66
N ALA A 68 -2.50 -9.07 -1.10
CA ALA A 68 -1.84 -8.29 -0.07
C ALA A 68 -2.50 -8.50 1.30
N VAL A 69 -1.67 -8.58 2.35
CA VAL A 69 -2.10 -8.68 3.75
C VAL A 69 -1.94 -7.31 4.40
N VAL A 70 -2.90 -6.91 5.24
CA VAL A 70 -2.82 -5.64 5.98
C VAL A 70 -2.53 -5.96 7.45
N HIS A 71 -1.42 -5.42 7.97
CA HIS A 71 -1.09 -5.48 9.39
C HIS A 71 -1.35 -4.12 10.03
N VAL A 72 -2.03 -4.10 11.17
CA VAL A 72 -2.19 -2.89 11.98
C VAL A 72 -1.00 -2.76 12.91
N LEU A 73 -0.34 -1.61 12.84
CA LEU A 73 0.81 -1.26 13.66
C LEU A 73 0.34 -0.22 14.67
N SER A 74 -0.06 -0.67 15.85
CA SER A 74 -0.55 0.19 16.93
C SER A 74 0.48 1.22 17.35
N ALA A 75 0.01 2.39 17.80
CA ALA A 75 0.86 3.37 18.45
C ALA A 75 1.47 2.75 19.72
N SER A 76 2.81 2.70 19.81
CA SER A 76 3.53 2.19 20.97
C SER A 76 4.98 2.67 20.93
N GLY A 77 5.52 3.10 22.08
CA GLY A 77 6.92 3.51 22.22
C GLY A 77 7.30 4.61 21.22
N ILE A 78 8.15 4.27 20.25
CA ILE A 78 8.66 5.18 19.21
C ILE A 78 7.55 5.58 18.21
N ARG A 79 6.54 4.74 18.00
CA ARG A 79 5.42 5.03 17.09
C ARG A 79 4.36 5.86 17.80
N LYS A 80 4.29 7.14 17.43
CA LYS A 80 3.34 8.12 17.98
C LYS A 80 1.91 7.98 17.44
N SER A 81 1.71 7.21 16.38
CA SER A 81 0.39 7.01 15.76
C SER A 81 0.25 5.59 15.20
N THR A 82 -0.99 5.13 15.07
CA THR A 82 -1.32 3.87 14.40
C THR A 82 -1.00 3.98 12.92
N ARG A 83 -0.34 2.95 12.38
CA ARG A 83 0.03 2.83 10.98
C ARG A 83 -0.49 1.50 10.43
N TYR A 84 -0.59 1.39 9.11
CA TYR A 84 -1.10 0.21 8.43
C TYR A 84 -0.08 -0.24 7.40
N LEU A 85 0.42 -1.47 7.56
CA LEU A 85 1.38 -2.07 6.65
C LEU A 85 0.66 -2.98 5.67
N VAL A 86 0.68 -2.63 4.39
CA VAL A 86 0.19 -3.46 3.29
C VAL A 86 1.36 -4.27 2.74
N ARG A 87 1.29 -5.60 2.83
CA ARG A 87 2.39 -6.51 2.51
C ARG A 87 2.00 -7.52 1.42
N VAL A 88 2.81 -7.60 0.37
CA VAL A 88 2.74 -8.63 -0.67
C VAL A 88 3.96 -9.52 -0.55
N ALA A 89 3.78 -10.67 0.11
CA ALA A 89 4.86 -11.60 0.40
C ALA A 89 5.08 -12.64 -0.70
N LYS A 90 4.01 -13.07 -1.36
CA LYS A 90 4.07 -13.98 -2.51
C LYS A 90 4.10 -13.13 -3.79
N ASP A 91 4.99 -13.47 -4.70
CA ASP A 91 5.12 -12.79 -6.01
C ASP A 91 5.48 -11.29 -5.91
N GLY A 92 6.07 -10.86 -4.79
CA GLY A 92 6.45 -9.47 -4.56
C GLY A 92 7.42 -8.91 -5.61
N GLU A 93 8.33 -9.75 -6.12
CA GLU A 93 9.22 -9.37 -7.23
C GLU A 93 8.46 -9.01 -8.51
N ALA A 94 7.42 -9.76 -8.84
CA ALA A 94 6.62 -9.53 -10.04
C ALA A 94 5.79 -8.26 -9.91
N LEU A 95 5.20 -8.01 -8.72
CA LEU A 95 4.53 -6.75 -8.42
C LEU A 95 5.51 -5.57 -8.55
N ALA A 96 6.69 -5.65 -7.92
CA ALA A 96 7.70 -4.61 -7.95
C ALA A 96 8.09 -4.23 -9.39
N ARG A 97 8.32 -5.23 -10.26
CA ARG A 97 8.61 -4.99 -11.68
C ARG A 97 7.49 -4.28 -12.44
N GLN A 98 6.24 -4.56 -12.11
CA GLN A 98 5.07 -3.96 -12.80
C GLN A 98 4.77 -2.54 -12.32
N THR A 99 5.18 -2.20 -11.09
CA THR A 99 4.89 -0.90 -10.47
C THR A 99 6.08 0.06 -10.47
N GLY A 100 7.26 -0.42 -10.88
CA GLY A 100 8.48 0.38 -11.06
C GLY A 100 9.29 0.55 -9.79
#